data_AF-A0A0C2F7M8-F1
#
_entry.id   AF-A0A0C2F7M8-F1
#
_cell.length_a   1.000
_cell.length_b   1.000
_cell.length_c   1.000
_cell.angle_alpha   90.00
_cell.angle_beta   90.00
_cell.angle_gamma   90.00
#
_symmetry.space_group_name_H-M   'P 1'
#
loop_
_entity.id
_entity.type
_entity.pdbx_description
1 polymer ?
#
loop_
_entity_poly.entity_id
_entity_poly.type
_entity_poly.pdbx_seq_one_letter_code
_entity_poly.pdbx_strand_id
1 'polypeptide(L)' 'KYYYEAKITRDGLCRIGWSTLRASLDLGAEDESFGFGGTGMKSTQRKFEKYGDSFTTGDVMGCYLDLDNGRI' A
#
# COMPACT_ATOMS: atom_id res chain seq x y z
N LYS A 1 -4.34 -9.13 -13.96
CA LYS A 1 -4.25 -9.49 -12.53
C LYS A 1 -2.80 -9.70 -12.12
N TYR A 2 -2.33 -9.02 -11.08
CA TYR A 2 -0.94 -9.01 -10.65
C TYR A 2 -0.87 -9.13 -9.13
N TYR A 3 0.24 -9.68 -8.61
CA TYR A 3 0.43 -9.90 -7.18
C TYR A 3 1.91 -9.88 -6.81
N TYR A 4 2.22 -9.35 -5.64
CA TYR A 4 3.53 -9.53 -4.98
C TYR A 4 3.35 -9.60 -3.46
N GLU A 5 4.43 -10.02 -2.78
CA GLU A 5 4.52 -10.02 -1.32
C GLU A 5 5.66 -9.14 -0.84
N ALA A 6 5.45 -8.46 0.28
CA ALA A 6 6.47 -7.71 1.00
C ALA A 6 6.58 -8.25 2.43
N LYS A 7 7.77 -8.76 2.79
CA LYS A 7 8.07 -9.16 4.17
C LYS A 7 8.56 -7.97 4.97
N ILE A 8 7.95 -7.75 6.14
CA ILE A 8 8.36 -6.69 7.06
C ILE A 8 9.53 -7.20 7.91
N THR A 9 10.74 -6.72 7.62
CA THR A 9 11.96 -7.20 8.29
C THR A 9 12.33 -6.40 9.53
N ARG A 10 11.73 -5.22 9.71
CA ARG A 10 11.99 -4.33 10.85
C ARG A 10 10.82 -3.38 11.05
N ASP A 11 10.55 -3.06 12.32
CA ASP A 11 9.54 -2.10 12.70
C ASP A 11 9.92 -0.71 12.22
N GLY A 12 8.91 0.01 11.74
CA GLY A 12 9.06 1.35 11.22
C GLY A 12 7.81 1.78 10.46
N LEU A 13 7.70 3.08 10.21
CA LEU A 13 6.67 3.61 9.34
C LEU A 13 7.03 3.29 7.89
N CYS A 14 6.27 2.39 7.28
CA CYS A 14 6.35 2.10 5.86
C CYS A 14 4.95 1.98 5.26
N ARG A 15 4.86 2.16 3.95
CA ARG A 15 3.66 1.94 3.15
C ARG A 15 4.00 1.04 1.98
N ILE A 16 3.15 0.05 1.71
CA ILE A 16 3.30 -0.93 0.64
C ILE A 16 2.09 -0.79 -0.28
N GLY A 17 2.27 -0.90 -1.60
CA GLY A 17 1.18 -0.79 -2.56
C GLY A 17 1.63 -0.58 -3.99
N TRP A 18 0.89 0.22 -4.74
CA TRP A 18 1.08 0.41 -6.18
C TRP A 18 0.96 1.88 -6.54
N SER A 19 1.72 2.31 -7.54
CA SER A 19 1.58 3.63 -8.15
C SER A 19 1.89 3.58 -9.64
N THR A 20 1.45 4.58 -10.38
CA THR A 20 1.93 4.80 -11.75
C THR A 20 3.34 5.42 -11.73
N LEU A 21 3.97 5.50 -12.91
CA LEU A 21 5.25 6.18 -13.09
C LEU A 21 5.16 7.72 -12.98
N ARG A 22 3.95 8.28 -12.95
CA ARG A 22 3.73 9.73 -12.84
C ARG A 22 3.72 10.19 -11.39
N ALA A 23 3.25 9.33 -10.49
CA ALA A 23 3.19 9.64 -9.08
C ALA A 23 4.59 9.74 -8.45
N SER A 24 4.73 10.61 -7.45
CA SER A 24 5.93 10.66 -6.63
C SER A 24 6.18 9.38 -5.83
N LEU A 25 7.41 9.23 -5.33
CA LEU A 25 7.80 8.11 -4.45
C LEU A 25 7.19 8.20 -3.04
N ASP A 26 6.51 9.29 -2.71
CA ASP A 26 5.73 9.42 -1.47
C ASP A 26 4.39 8.68 -1.65
N LEU A 27 4.42 7.35 -1.52
CA LEU A 27 3.28 6.47 -1.83
C LEU A 27 2.01 6.91 -1.09
N GLY A 28 0.90 7.06 -1.82
CA GLY A 28 -0.39 7.53 -1.30
C GLY A 28 -0.59 9.05 -1.30
N ALA A 29 0.41 9.83 -1.72
CA ALA A 29 0.31 11.29 -1.77
C ALA A 29 -0.46 11.83 -2.98
N GLU A 30 -0.60 11.03 -4.04
CA GLU A 30 -1.23 11.40 -5.31
C GLU A 30 -2.41 10.48 -5.64
N ASP A 31 -3.20 10.83 -6.65
CA ASP A 31 -4.41 10.09 -7.08
C ASP A 31 -4.09 8.77 -7.77
N GLU A 32 -2.98 8.70 -8.48
CA GLU A 32 -2.46 7.50 -9.12
C GLU A 32 -1.52 6.68 -8.19
N SER A 33 -1.64 6.86 -6.87
CA SER A 33 -0.80 6.22 -5.85
C SER A 33 -1.64 5.68 -4.69
N PHE A 34 -1.49 4.38 -4.41
CA PHE A 34 -2.25 3.65 -3.40
C PHE A 34 -1.29 2.94 -2.45
N GLY A 35 -1.31 3.30 -1.17
CA GLY A 35 -0.43 2.72 -0.16
C GLY A 35 -1.18 2.23 1.06
N PHE A 36 -0.78 1.10 1.60
CA PHE A 36 -1.24 0.57 2.88
C PHE A 36 -0.11 0.62 3.91
N GLY A 37 -0.36 1.27 5.04
CA GLY A 37 0.63 1.52 6.09
C GLY A 37 0.47 0.65 7.33
N GLY A 38 1.57 0.49 8.07
CA GLY A 38 1.65 -0.38 9.27
C GLY A 38 0.66 -0.05 10.38
N THR A 39 0.07 1.14 10.37
CA THR A 39 -0.96 1.57 11.33
C THR A 39 -2.38 1.13 10.97
N GLY A 40 -2.57 0.28 9.96
CA GLY A 40 -3.91 -0.16 9.52
C GLY A 40 -4.65 0.94 8.75
N MET A 41 -3.92 1.69 7.92
CA MET A 41 -4.45 2.83 7.17
C MET A 41 -4.12 2.67 5.68
N LYS A 42 -5.13 2.77 4.82
CA LYS A 42 -4.92 2.96 3.37
C LYS A 42 -4.75 4.45 3.06
N SER A 43 -4.02 4.75 2.00
CA SER A 43 -3.67 6.11 1.61
C SER A 43 -3.72 6.31 0.10
N THR A 44 -4.37 7.41 -0.32
CA THR A 44 -4.39 7.94 -1.69
C THR A 44 -4.77 9.42 -1.63
N GLN A 45 -4.23 10.25 -2.53
CA GLN A 45 -4.51 11.70 -2.54
C GLN A 45 -4.27 12.39 -1.18
N ARG A 46 -3.26 11.94 -0.40
CA ARG A 46 -2.97 12.39 0.98
C ARG A 46 -4.10 12.16 1.99
N LYS A 47 -5.12 11.37 1.64
CA LYS A 47 -6.18 10.95 2.55
C LYS A 47 -5.79 9.62 3.16
N PHE A 48 -5.92 9.51 4.47
CA PHE A 48 -5.62 8.30 5.23
C PHE A 48 -6.91 7.79 5.85
N GLU A 49 -7.31 6.58 5.50
CA GLU A 49 -8.55 5.97 5.97
C GLU A 49 -8.26 4.62 6.62
N LYS A 50 -9.00 4.27 7.68
CA LYS A 50 -8.87 2.96 8.34
C LYS A 50 -9.19 1.85 7.33
N TYR A 51 -8.31 0.86 7.26
CA TYR A 51 -8.45 -0.26 6.34
C TYR A 51 -7.62 -1.44 6.87
N GLY A 52 -8.20 -2.64 6.92
CA GLY A 52 -7.49 -3.83 7.40
C GLY A 52 -6.96 -3.69 8.84
N ASP A 53 -5.93 -4.48 9.13
CA ASP A 53 -5.27 -4.54 10.44
C ASP A 53 -3.86 -3.93 10.38
N SER A 54 -3.36 -3.45 11.52
CA SER A 54 -1.95 -3.06 11.62
C SER A 54 -1.02 -4.25 11.40
N PHE A 55 0.17 -4.01 10.84
CA PHE A 55 1.19 -5.02 10.65
C PHE A 55 2.52 -4.60 11.28
N THR A 56 3.37 -5.57 11.57
CA THR A 56 4.62 -5.41 12.31
C THR A 56 5.74 -6.32 11.77
N THR A 57 6.93 -6.26 12.36
CA THR A 57 8.05 -7.15 12.00
C THR A 57 7.65 -8.62 12.03
N GLY A 58 7.98 -9.32 10.95
CA GLY A 58 7.69 -10.74 10.78
C GLY A 58 6.49 -11.00 9.87
N ASP A 59 5.58 -10.02 9.73
CA ASP A 59 4.42 -10.13 8.86
C ASP A 59 4.81 -10.12 7.37
N VAL A 60 3.97 -10.74 6.54
CA VAL A 60 4.08 -10.76 5.09
C VAL A 60 2.81 -10.17 4.49
N MET A 61 2.98 -9.07 3.76
CA MET A 61 1.88 -8.33 3.15
C MET A 61 1.71 -8.73 1.69
N GLY A 62 0.55 -9.28 1.34
CA GLY A 62 0.14 -9.53 -0.04
C GLY A 62 -0.44 -8.26 -0.68
N CYS A 63 -0.02 -7.96 -1.91
CA CYS A 63 -0.48 -6.80 -2.66
C CYS A 63 -1.03 -7.25 -4.02
N TYR A 64 -2.35 -7.22 -4.16
CA TYR A 64 -3.05 -7.69 -5.35
C TYR A 64 -3.57 -6.52 -6.20
N LEU A 65 -3.52 -6.66 -7.52
CA LEU A 65 -3.97 -5.64 -8.46
C LEU A 65 -4.75 -6.30 -9.61
N ASP A 66 -6.00 -5.89 -9.78
CA ASP A 66 -6.87 -6.29 -10.87
C ASP A 66 -7.21 -5.08 -11.74
N LEU A 67 -6.42 -4.87 -12.79
CA LEU A 67 -6.62 -3.78 -13.75
C LEU A 67 -7.89 -3.97 -14.60
N ASP A 68 -8.34 -5.21 -14.82
CA ASP A 68 -9.51 -5.49 -15.65
C ASP A 68 -10.80 -5.03 -14.94
N ASN A 69 -10.79 -5.09 -13.61
CA ASN A 69 -11.92 -4.68 -12.76
C ASN A 69 -11.68 -3.38 -11.97
N GLY A 70 -10.50 -2.75 -12.12
CA GLY A 70 -10.12 -1.55 -11.37
C GLY A 70 -10.08 -1.76 -9.86
N ARG A 71 -9.55 -2.90 -9.37
CA ARG A 71 -9.50 -3.24 -7.94
C ARG A 71 -8.07 -3.36 -7.44
N ILE A 72 -7.85 -2.82 -6.24
CA ILE A 72 -6.65 -2.90 -5.44
C ILE A 72 -7.04 -3.11 -3.98
#